data_AF-A0A6J5F7C8-F1
#
_entry.id   AF-A0A6J5F7C8-F1
#
_cell.length_a   1.000
_cell.length_b   1.000
_cell.length_c   1.000
_cell.angle_alpha   90.00
_cell.angle_beta   90.00
_cell.angle_gamma   90.00
#
_symmetry.space_group_name_H-M   'P 1'
#
loop_
_entity.id
_entity.type
_entity.pdbx_description
1 polymer ?
#
loop_
_entity_poly.entity_id
_entity_poly.type
_entity_poly.pdbx_seq_one_letter_code
_entity_poly.pdbx_strand_id
1 'polypeptide(L)' 'MELDITLYVGCAVHKESITVAYAMGTGEVELLGKTGTTQADIDLL' A
#
# COMPACT_ATOMS: atom_id res chain seq x y z
N MET A 1 15.04 17.40 13.52
CA MET A 1 13.90 16.50 13.68
C MET A 1 14.12 15.37 12.69
N GLU A 2 14.44 14.17 13.17
CA GLU A 2 14.54 12.99 12.30
C GLU A 2 13.15 12.75 11.68
N LEU A 3 13.07 12.72 10.35
CA LEU A 3 11.88 12.17 9.72
C LEU A 3 11.89 10.68 10.02
N ASP A 4 10.86 10.20 10.71
CA ASP A 4 10.63 8.76 10.82
C ASP A 4 10.21 8.24 9.44
N ILE A 5 11.18 7.69 8.71
CA ILE A 5 11.02 7.14 7.36
C ILE A 5 10.63 5.65 7.38
N THR A 6 10.25 5.14 8.55
CA THR A 6 9.89 3.74 8.71
C THR A 6 8.61 3.44 7.92
N LEU A 7 8.71 2.60 6.88
CA LEU A 7 7.56 2.16 6.09
C LEU A 7 7.06 0.82 6.62
N TYR A 8 5.84 0.80 7.16
CA TYR A 8 5.16 -0.42 7.56
C TYR A 8 4.32 -0.92 6.40
N VAL A 9 4.44 -2.20 6.05
CA VAL A 9 3.69 -2.82 4.95
C VAL A 9 2.96 -4.06 5.45
N GLY A 10 1.64 -4.07 5.32
CA GLY A 10 0.77 -5.21 5.58
C GLY A 10 0.32 -5.85 4.27
N CYS A 11 0.48 -7.16 4.14
CA CYS A 11 0.03 -7.92 2.98
C CYS A 11 -0.91 -9.04 3.40
N ALA A 12 -2.10 -9.04 2.84
CA ALA A 12 -3.08 -10.11 2.99
C ALA A 12 -3.18 -10.89 1.68
N VAL A 13 -2.82 -12.17 1.74
CA VAL A 13 -2.89 -13.08 0.59
C VAL A 13 -4.06 -14.03 0.78
N HIS A 14 -5.01 -13.97 -0.14
CA HIS A 14 -6.14 -14.88 -0.25
C HIS A 14 -6.01 -15.70 -1.53
N LYS A 15 -6.77 -16.79 -1.64
CA LYS A 15 -6.73 -17.70 -2.78
C LYS A 15 -6.93 -17.01 -4.14
N GLU A 16 -7.69 -15.91 -4.15
CA GLU A 16 -8.14 -15.22 -5.38
C GLU A 16 -7.75 -13.73 -5.40
N SER A 17 -7.07 -13.23 -4.37
CA SER A 17 -6.70 -11.81 -4.30
C SER A 17 -5.50 -11.56 -3.39
N ILE A 18 -4.75 -10.52 -3.71
CA ILE A 18 -3.74 -9.94 -2.84
C ILE A 18 -4.22 -8.53 -2.47
N THR A 19 -4.01 -8.15 -1.23
CA THR A 19 -4.30 -6.80 -0.74
C THR A 19 -3.08 -6.31 0.01
N VAL A 20 -2.58 -5.13 -0.37
CA VAL A 20 -1.42 -4.51 0.25
C VAL A 20 -1.86 -3.20 0.88
N ALA A 21 -1.43 -2.96 2.11
CA ALA A 21 -1.61 -1.69 2.80
C ALA A 21 -0.26 -1.22 3.33
N TYR A 22 -0.04 0.09 3.40
CA TYR A 22 1.19 0.65 3.94
C TYR A 22 0.93 1.89 4.79
N ALA A 23 1.88 2.21 5.68
CA ALA A 23 1.88 3.43 6.47
C ALA A 23 3.31 3.92 6.70
N MET A 24 3.51 5.25 6.66
CA MET A 24 4.77 5.88 7.04
C MET A 24 4.75 6.21 8.54
N GLY A 25 5.65 5.63 9.31
CA GLY A 25 5.74 5.80 10.77
C GLY A 25 4.43 5.39 11.46
N THR A 26 3.91 6.27 12.32
CA THR A 26 2.57 6.13 12.92
C THR A 26 1.48 6.86 12.12
N GLY A 27 1.72 7.09 10.83
CA GLY A 27 0.81 7.79 9.92
C GLY A 27 -0.43 6.99 9.52
N GLU A 28 -1.23 7.58 8.64
CA GLU A 28 -2.44 6.93 8.12
C GLU A 28 -2.10 5.71 7.26
N VAL A 29 -2.93 4.66 7.36
CA VAL A 29 -2.76 3.45 6.58
C VAL A 29 -3.42 3.65 5.22
N GLU A 30 -2.63 3.58 4.16
CA GLU A 30 -3.10 3.66 2.79
C GLU A 30 -3.23 2.24 2.19
N LEU A 31 -4.36 1.99 1.52
CA LEU A 31 -4.62 0.73 0.84
C LEU A 31 -4.11 0.82 -0.60
N LEU A 32 -3.09 0.04 -0.93
CA LEU A 32 -2.67 -0.17 -2.31
C LEU A 32 -3.71 -1.10 -2.94
N GLY A 33 -4.61 -0.49 -3.73
CA GLY A 33 -5.88 -1.05 -4.19
C GLY A 33 -5.83 -2.51 -4.65
N LYS A 34 -6.99 -3.19 -4.49
CA LYS A 34 -7.24 -4.59 -4.86
C LYS A 34 -6.52 -4.98 -6.15
N THR A 35 -5.79 -6.09 -6.13
CA THR A 35 -5.10 -6.62 -7.32
C THR A 35 -6.07 -6.76 -8.50
N GLY A 36 -5.70 -6.14 -9.61
CA GLY A 36 -6.54 -5.81 -10.78
C GLY A 36 -6.19 -4.45 -11.40
N THR A 37 -5.33 -3.69 -10.74
CA THR A 37 -4.75 -2.40 -11.16
C THR A 37 -3.94 -2.57 -12.44
N THR A 38 -4.39 -1.93 -13.52
CA THR A 38 -3.67 -1.88 -14.79
C THR A 38 -2.67 -0.73 -14.77
N GLN A 39 -1.68 -0.74 -15.68
CA GLN A 39 -0.68 0.33 -15.76
C GLN A 39 -1.31 1.74 -15.90
N ALA A 40 -2.53 1.83 -16.45
CA ALA A 40 -3.30 3.06 -16.57
C ALA A 40 -3.74 3.67 -15.22
N ASP A 41 -3.83 2.86 -14.16
CA ASP A 41 -4.22 3.33 -12.82
C ASP A 41 -3.03 3.90 -12.03
N ILE A 42 -1.80 3.56 -12.44
CA ILE A 42 -0.55 4.07 -11.84
C ILE A 42 -0.17 5.42 -12.47
N ASP A 43 -0.44 5.62 -13.76
CA ASP A 43 -0.11 6.86 -14.49
C ASP A 43 -1.01 8.07 -14.15
N LEU A 44 -1.99 7.91 -13.23
CA LEU A 44 -2.92 8.97 -12.80
C LEU A 44 -2.52 9.69 -11.50
N LEU A 45 -1.33 9.41 -10.96
CA LEU A 45 -0.71 10.11 -9.81
C LEU A 45 0.56 10.82 -10.24
#